data_AF-A0A2L2NFJ6-F1
#
_entry.id   AF-A0A2L2NFJ6-F1
#
_cell.length_a   1.000
_cell.length_b   1.000
_cell.length_c   1.000
_cell.angle_alpha   90.00
_cell.angle_beta   90.00
_cell.angle_gamma   90.00
#
_symmetry.space_group_name_H-M   'P 1'
#
loop_
_entity.id
_entity.type
_entity.pdbx_description
1 polymer ?
#
loop_
_entity_poly.entity_id
_entity_poly.type
_entity_poly.pdbx_seq_one_letter_code
_entity_poly.pdbx_strand_id
1 'polypeptide(L)'
;MLLGNLRCLWEAIATTVSILYDDLLFFIVKKMNKVAKVTIFFWIMKIIATTLGETAGDFISMSLGLGYYVAFAITFAILAILLFFQIQSDRYRPALYWTAIIATTTAGTEVSDLMDRSLGLGYALGSLILVAGLLSVLSIWYYRDRNLSVYPIMRKDAETTYWLAVVFSNSLGTAFGDFLTSNLGLSYIQGALVTASVIGVVIALHYVTKLSDILLFWLAFIFTRPFGATFGDFLTKPVKNGGLSLPREYASAIAFILLAVVLFFSVRKEKKVPHPIERSV
;
A
#
# COMPACT_ATOMS: atom_id res chain seq x y z
N MET A 1 5.94 58.58 -11.56
CA MET A 1 7.08 57.73 -11.11
C MET A 1 6.82 57.09 -9.74
N LEU A 2 6.38 57.84 -8.72
CA LEU A 2 6.13 57.32 -7.35
C LEU A 2 5.08 56.18 -7.25
N LEU A 3 4.00 56.24 -8.05
CA LEU A 3 2.94 55.21 -8.04
C LEU A 3 3.39 53.84 -8.59
N GLY A 4 4.37 53.83 -9.51
CA GLY A 4 4.93 52.58 -10.06
C GLY A 4 5.78 51.81 -9.05
N ASN A 5 6.55 52.54 -8.23
CA ASN A 5 7.36 51.94 -7.16
C ASN A 5 6.50 51.32 -6.06
N LEU A 6 5.37 51.93 -5.71
CA LEU A 6 4.45 51.38 -4.70
C LEU A 6 3.77 50.09 -5.17
N ARG A 7 3.44 50.00 -6.47
CA ARG A 7 2.82 48.80 -7.06
C ARG A 7 3.80 47.63 -7.12
N CYS A 8 5.05 47.90 -7.51
CA CYS A 8 6.12 46.90 -7.53
C CYS A 8 6.46 46.40 -6.12
N LEU A 9 6.45 47.29 -5.11
CA LEU A 9 6.66 46.93 -3.71
C LEU A 9 5.51 46.04 -3.18
N TRP A 10 4.27 46.36 -3.53
CA TRP A 10 3.09 45.58 -3.15
C TRP A 10 3.10 44.17 -3.78
N GLU A 11 3.43 44.06 -5.06
CA GLU A 11 3.55 42.77 -5.74
C GLU A 11 4.67 41.92 -5.14
N ALA A 12 5.83 42.50 -4.85
CA ALA A 12 6.94 41.80 -4.19
C ALA A 12 6.57 41.29 -2.79
N ILE A 13 5.85 42.09 -2.00
CA ILE A 13 5.35 41.70 -0.67
C ILE A 13 4.31 40.57 -0.80
N ALA A 14 3.35 40.70 -1.72
CA ALA A 14 2.31 39.68 -1.94
C ALA A 14 2.90 38.34 -2.38
N THR A 15 3.87 38.34 -3.29
CA THR A 15 4.59 37.13 -3.72
C THR A 15 5.38 36.53 -2.55
N THR A 16 6.07 37.35 -1.76
CA THR A 16 6.84 36.88 -0.60
C THR A 16 5.94 36.25 0.46
N VAL A 17 4.80 36.88 0.77
CA VAL A 17 3.80 36.33 1.71
C VAL A 17 3.18 35.05 1.19
N SER A 18 2.88 34.95 -0.11
CA SER A 18 2.39 33.70 -0.73
C SER A 18 3.40 32.57 -0.61
N ILE A 19 4.67 32.84 -0.91
CA ILE A 19 5.76 31.85 -0.79
C ILE A 19 5.94 31.41 0.66
N LEU A 20 5.98 32.34 1.61
CA LEU A 20 6.06 32.02 3.04
C LEU A 20 4.87 31.20 3.53
N TYR A 21 3.66 31.51 3.04
CA TYR A 21 2.46 30.76 3.38
C TYR A 21 2.52 29.35 2.78
N ASP A 22 2.89 29.21 1.51
CA ASP A 22 3.04 27.92 0.82
C ASP A 22 4.13 27.05 1.46
N ASP A 23 5.28 27.64 1.84
CA ASP A 23 6.37 26.94 2.53
C ASP A 23 5.97 26.52 3.94
N LEU A 24 5.31 27.40 4.70
CA LEU A 24 4.80 27.09 6.04
C LEU A 24 3.73 25.99 5.97
N LEU A 25 2.81 26.09 5.01
CA LEU A 25 1.75 25.13 4.81
C LEU A 25 2.30 23.79 4.33
N PHE A 26 3.29 23.78 3.43
CA PHE A 26 4.04 22.59 3.04
C PHE A 26 4.76 21.94 4.24
N PHE A 27 5.39 22.73 5.10
CA PHE A 27 6.09 22.23 6.29
C PHE A 27 5.12 21.63 7.32
N ILE A 28 3.98 22.30 7.56
CA ILE A 28 2.91 21.83 8.45
C ILE A 28 2.30 20.55 7.90
N VAL A 29 1.97 20.52 6.61
CA VAL A 29 1.41 19.35 5.91
C VAL A 29 2.37 18.16 5.95
N LYS A 30 3.67 18.39 5.71
CA LYS A 30 4.70 17.34 5.80
C LYS A 30 4.83 16.79 7.23
N LYS A 31 4.70 17.65 8.25
CA LYS A 31 4.84 17.28 9.66
C LYS A 31 3.63 16.49 10.18
N MET A 32 2.44 16.77 9.65
CA MET A 32 1.17 16.16 10.06
C MET A 32 0.76 14.94 9.20
N ASN A 33 1.42 14.71 8.06
CA ASN A 33 1.16 13.54 7.24
C ASN A 33 1.62 12.24 7.93
N LYS A 34 0.83 11.18 7.77
CA LYS A 34 1.06 9.87 8.43
C LYS A 34 1.32 8.71 7.47
N VAL A 35 1.34 8.96 6.17
CA VAL A 35 1.57 7.96 5.10
C VAL A 35 2.94 8.14 4.48
N ALA A 36 3.59 7.05 4.07
CA ALA A 36 4.87 7.12 3.38
C ALA A 36 4.78 7.96 2.09
N LYS A 37 5.82 8.76 1.80
CA LYS A 37 5.90 9.48 0.52
C LYS A 37 6.03 8.46 -0.62
N VAL A 38 5.21 8.62 -1.66
CA VAL A 38 5.25 7.78 -2.86
C VAL A 38 6.56 8.04 -3.61
N THR A 39 7.52 7.13 -3.44
CA THR A 39 8.85 7.15 -4.06
C THR A 39 9.16 5.77 -4.64
N ILE A 40 10.28 5.61 -5.34
CA ILE A 40 10.71 4.28 -5.78
C ILE A 40 10.90 3.31 -4.60
N PHE A 41 11.37 3.81 -3.45
CA PHE A 41 11.52 3.00 -2.23
C PHE A 41 10.15 2.54 -1.69
N PHE A 42 9.12 3.36 -1.80
CA PHE A 42 7.76 2.97 -1.43
C PHE A 42 7.29 1.77 -2.24
N TRP A 43 7.46 1.79 -3.56
CA TRP A 43 7.02 0.69 -4.42
C TRP A 43 7.82 -0.60 -4.17
N ILE A 44 9.14 -0.49 -3.99
CA ILE A 44 9.99 -1.64 -3.65
C ILE A 44 9.55 -2.24 -2.31
N MET A 45 9.41 -1.43 -1.27
CA MET A 45 8.96 -1.90 0.05
C MET A 45 7.54 -2.47 -0.01
N LYS A 46 6.63 -1.89 -0.81
CA LYS A 46 5.27 -2.41 -0.99
C LYS A 46 5.27 -3.81 -1.61
N ILE A 47 6.04 -4.03 -2.67
CA ILE A 47 6.18 -5.34 -3.32
C ILE A 47 6.71 -6.39 -2.34
N ILE A 48 7.77 -6.05 -1.60
CA ILE A 48 8.36 -6.96 -0.60
C ILE A 48 7.34 -7.25 0.51
N ALA A 49 6.65 -6.23 1.02
CA ALA A 49 5.65 -6.38 2.06
C ALA A 49 4.45 -7.21 1.60
N THR A 50 3.98 -7.04 0.35
CA THR A 50 2.89 -7.88 -0.19
C THR A 50 3.30 -9.32 -0.38
N THR A 51 4.56 -9.58 -0.76
CA THR A 51 5.11 -10.93 -0.88
C THR A 51 5.22 -11.58 0.50
N LEU A 52 5.79 -10.85 1.47
CA LEU A 52 5.87 -11.26 2.87
C LEU A 52 4.47 -11.54 3.44
N GLY A 53 3.50 -10.68 3.14
CA GLY A 53 2.14 -10.82 3.64
C GLY A 53 1.52 -12.15 3.23
N GLU A 54 1.69 -12.52 1.95
CA GLU A 54 1.24 -13.82 1.43
C GLU A 54 1.95 -14.97 2.14
N THR A 55 3.28 -15.03 2.09
CA THR A 55 4.03 -16.15 2.65
C THR A 55 3.85 -16.30 4.16
N ALA A 56 3.66 -15.19 4.88
CA ALA A 56 3.42 -15.20 6.32
C ALA A 56 2.00 -15.65 6.67
N GLY A 57 0.99 -15.27 5.88
CA GLY A 57 -0.38 -15.78 6.06
C GLY A 57 -0.39 -17.29 5.87
N ASP A 58 0.08 -17.72 4.71
CA ASP A 58 0.26 -19.13 4.33
C ASP A 58 1.07 -19.93 5.38
N PHE A 59 2.09 -19.32 5.99
CA PHE A 59 2.83 -19.94 7.07
C PHE A 59 1.98 -20.16 8.32
N ILE A 60 1.21 -19.15 8.74
CA ILE A 60 0.35 -19.21 9.93
C ILE A 60 -0.80 -20.21 9.71
N SER A 61 -1.48 -20.16 8.56
CA SER A 61 -2.62 -21.01 8.27
C SER A 61 -2.23 -22.43 7.89
N MET A 62 -1.26 -22.61 6.98
CA MET A 62 -0.89 -23.91 6.42
C MET A 62 0.28 -24.57 7.14
N SER A 63 1.42 -23.88 7.31
CA SER A 63 2.62 -24.51 7.89
C SER A 63 2.49 -24.79 9.38
N LEU A 64 1.89 -23.90 10.16
CA LEU A 64 1.60 -24.14 11.58
C LEU A 64 0.37 -25.03 11.80
N GLY A 65 -0.39 -25.34 10.75
CA GLY A 65 -1.58 -26.19 10.82
C GLY A 65 -2.73 -25.58 11.61
N LEU A 66 -2.78 -24.25 11.77
CA LEU A 66 -3.84 -23.56 12.53
C LEU A 66 -5.16 -23.47 11.74
N GLY A 67 -5.08 -23.57 10.40
CA GLY A 67 -6.22 -23.39 9.52
C GLY A 67 -6.68 -21.94 9.41
N TYR A 68 -7.52 -21.65 8.41
CA TYR A 68 -7.87 -20.28 8.03
C TYR A 68 -8.72 -19.53 9.06
N TYR A 69 -9.56 -20.21 9.86
CA TYR A 69 -10.36 -19.56 10.90
C TYR A 69 -9.49 -18.98 12.03
N VAL A 70 -8.54 -19.78 12.53
CA VAL A 70 -7.66 -19.38 13.63
C VAL A 70 -6.63 -18.38 13.13
N ALA A 71 -6.06 -18.62 11.94
CA ALA A 71 -5.13 -17.71 11.31
C ALA A 71 -5.76 -16.33 11.01
N PHE A 72 -7.00 -16.28 10.51
CA PHE A 72 -7.77 -15.06 10.38
C PHE A 72 -7.94 -14.33 11.72
N ALA A 73 -8.36 -15.04 12.78
CA ALA A 73 -8.56 -14.42 14.09
C ALA A 73 -7.26 -13.79 14.65
N ILE A 74 -6.13 -14.50 14.54
CA ILE A 74 -4.81 -14.03 15.01
C ILE A 74 -4.35 -12.82 14.18
N THR A 75 -4.33 -12.94 12.86
CA THR A 75 -3.81 -11.91 11.97
C THR A 75 -4.67 -10.65 12.00
N PHE A 76 -6.00 -10.80 12.10
CA PHE A 76 -6.93 -9.68 12.22
C PHE A 76 -6.82 -8.99 13.60
N ALA A 77 -6.59 -9.73 14.69
CA ALA A 77 -6.34 -9.13 16.00
C ALA A 77 -5.05 -8.29 16.01
N ILE A 78 -3.96 -8.83 15.44
CA ILE A 78 -2.70 -8.10 15.28
C ILE A 78 -2.90 -6.85 14.41
N LEU A 79 -3.63 -6.98 13.30
CA LEU A 79 -3.97 -5.85 12.43
C LEU A 79 -4.74 -4.76 13.20
N ALA A 80 -5.78 -5.12 13.95
CA ALA A 80 -6.58 -4.17 14.70
C ALA A 80 -5.74 -3.38 15.73
N ILE A 81 -4.84 -4.06 16.44
CA ILE A 81 -3.91 -3.43 17.39
C ILE A 81 -2.97 -2.45 16.68
N LEU A 82 -2.35 -2.87 15.58
CA LEU A 82 -1.41 -2.02 14.83
C LEU A 82 -2.10 -0.81 14.20
N LEU A 83 -3.28 -0.99 13.62
CA LEU A 83 -4.08 0.10 13.06
C LEU A 83 -4.54 1.07 14.14
N PHE A 84 -4.91 0.58 15.34
CA PHE A 84 -5.23 1.44 16.47
C PHE A 84 -4.06 2.37 16.81
N PHE A 85 -2.84 1.83 16.96
CA PHE A 85 -1.67 2.65 17.23
C PHE A 85 -1.30 3.58 16.06
N GLN A 86 -1.45 3.12 14.82
CA GLN A 86 -1.19 3.92 13.61
C GLN A 86 -2.13 5.13 13.52
N ILE A 87 -3.44 4.92 13.70
CA ILE A 87 -4.45 5.99 13.64
C ILE A 87 -4.29 6.98 14.81
N GLN A 88 -3.89 6.48 15.98
CA GLN A 88 -3.61 7.32 17.16
C GLN A 88 -2.29 8.08 17.06
N SER A 89 -1.36 7.65 16.21
CA SER A 89 -0.11 8.36 15.99
C SER A 89 -0.36 9.77 15.46
N ASP A 90 0.40 10.73 15.97
CA ASP A 90 0.34 12.16 15.63
C ASP A 90 1.21 12.54 14.43
N ARG A 91 2.09 11.64 14.00
CA ARG A 91 3.07 11.85 12.93
C ARG A 91 3.38 10.56 12.19
N TYR A 92 3.97 10.69 11.00
CA TYR A 92 4.54 9.57 10.27
C TYR A 92 5.65 8.88 11.08
N ARG A 93 5.43 7.61 11.42
CA ARG A 93 6.41 6.73 12.04
C ARG A 93 6.68 5.58 11.06
N PRO A 94 7.82 5.58 10.33
CA PRO A 94 8.07 4.62 9.26
C PRO A 94 7.88 3.16 9.69
N ALA A 95 8.42 2.77 10.86
CA ALA A 95 8.27 1.41 11.37
C ALA A 95 6.80 1.05 11.61
N LEU A 96 6.01 1.92 12.25
CA LEU A 96 4.60 1.65 12.53
C LEU A 96 3.77 1.53 11.25
N TYR A 97 4.00 2.43 10.30
CA TYR A 97 3.32 2.40 9.00
C TYR A 97 3.63 1.13 8.23
N TRP A 98 4.91 0.73 8.13
CA TRP A 98 5.29 -0.47 7.38
C TRP A 98 4.85 -1.74 8.08
N THR A 99 4.89 -1.81 9.42
CA THR A 99 4.32 -2.95 10.15
C THR A 99 2.80 -3.03 9.97
N ALA A 100 2.08 -1.90 9.94
CA ALA A 100 0.66 -1.87 9.60
C ALA A 100 0.41 -2.36 8.16
N ILE A 101 1.24 -1.96 7.18
CA ILE A 101 1.16 -2.48 5.81
C ILE A 101 1.37 -4.00 5.79
N ILE A 102 2.40 -4.53 6.45
CA ILE A 102 2.63 -5.99 6.54
C ILE A 102 1.39 -6.67 7.14
N ALA A 103 0.88 -6.17 8.26
CA ALA A 103 -0.29 -6.75 8.91
C ALA A 103 -1.54 -6.70 8.01
N THR A 104 -1.77 -5.61 7.27
CA THR A 104 -2.89 -5.53 6.32
C THR A 104 -2.73 -6.51 5.17
N THR A 105 -1.50 -6.80 4.73
CA THR A 105 -1.25 -7.78 3.68
C THR A 105 -1.40 -9.20 4.19
N THR A 106 -0.90 -9.52 5.39
CA THR A 106 -1.06 -10.85 6.00
C THR A 106 -2.52 -11.16 6.33
N ALA A 107 -3.22 -10.25 7.02
CA ALA A 107 -4.64 -10.41 7.28
C ALA A 107 -5.47 -10.40 5.98
N GLY A 108 -5.01 -9.68 4.95
CA GLY A 108 -5.62 -9.71 3.62
C GLY A 108 -5.65 -11.10 3.00
N THR A 109 -4.52 -11.82 3.05
CA THR A 109 -4.42 -13.23 2.61
C THR A 109 -5.41 -14.10 3.36
N GLU A 110 -5.43 -14.01 4.69
CA GLU A 110 -6.33 -14.85 5.51
C GLU A 110 -7.81 -14.55 5.30
N VAL A 111 -8.19 -13.28 5.06
CA VAL A 111 -9.57 -12.93 4.67
C VAL A 111 -9.94 -13.61 3.35
N SER A 112 -9.06 -13.54 2.35
CA SER A 112 -9.30 -14.16 1.04
C SER A 112 -9.45 -15.68 1.18
N ASP A 113 -8.47 -16.33 1.81
CA ASP A 113 -8.46 -17.78 1.97
C ASP A 113 -9.63 -18.29 2.81
N LEU A 114 -10.00 -17.56 3.86
CA LEU A 114 -11.20 -17.87 4.66
C LEU A 114 -12.47 -17.81 3.80
N MET A 115 -12.65 -16.75 3.01
CA MET A 115 -13.81 -16.56 2.14
C MET A 115 -13.89 -17.61 1.04
N ASP A 116 -12.77 -17.83 0.35
CA ASP A 116 -12.75 -18.64 -0.86
C ASP A 116 -12.70 -20.13 -0.54
N ARG A 117 -11.90 -20.53 0.47
CA ARG A 117 -11.62 -21.95 0.77
C ARG A 117 -12.47 -22.49 1.92
N SER A 118 -12.58 -21.78 3.04
CA SER A 118 -13.33 -22.26 4.21
C SER A 118 -14.83 -21.98 4.17
N LEU A 119 -15.24 -20.79 3.73
CA LEU A 119 -16.65 -20.46 3.53
C LEU A 119 -17.21 -21.00 2.19
N GLY A 120 -16.33 -21.51 1.32
CA GLY A 120 -16.72 -22.17 0.08
C GLY A 120 -17.33 -21.24 -0.97
N LEU A 121 -17.10 -19.93 -0.88
CA LEU A 121 -17.61 -18.96 -1.85
C LEU A 121 -16.93 -19.11 -3.22
N GLY A 122 -15.69 -19.60 -3.23
CA GLY A 122 -14.82 -19.66 -4.39
C GLY A 122 -14.35 -18.28 -4.86
N TYR A 123 -13.24 -18.26 -5.58
CA TYR A 123 -12.52 -17.03 -5.91
C TYR A 123 -13.32 -16.00 -6.71
N ALA A 124 -14.29 -16.43 -7.54
CA ALA A 124 -15.11 -15.52 -8.32
C ALA A 124 -16.10 -14.72 -7.46
N LEU A 125 -16.88 -15.39 -6.61
CA LEU A 125 -17.85 -14.74 -5.74
C LEU A 125 -17.14 -13.98 -4.61
N GLY A 126 -16.07 -14.55 -4.04
CA GLY A 126 -15.23 -13.88 -3.06
C GLY A 126 -14.64 -12.58 -3.59
N SER A 127 -14.05 -12.61 -4.79
CA SER A 127 -13.55 -11.41 -5.47
C SER A 127 -14.66 -10.38 -5.72
N LEU A 128 -15.86 -10.79 -6.13
CA LEU A 128 -16.97 -9.86 -6.36
C LEU A 128 -17.38 -9.12 -5.08
N ILE A 129 -17.45 -9.83 -3.95
CA ILE A 129 -17.75 -9.24 -2.63
C ILE A 129 -16.64 -8.26 -2.24
N LEU A 130 -15.38 -8.63 -2.43
CA LEU A 130 -14.22 -7.79 -2.10
C LEU A 130 -14.13 -6.54 -2.99
N VAL A 131 -14.45 -6.65 -4.28
CA VAL A 131 -14.57 -5.50 -5.19
C VAL A 131 -15.70 -4.58 -4.74
N ALA A 132 -16.88 -5.13 -4.43
CA ALA A 132 -18.02 -4.33 -3.96
C ALA A 132 -17.69 -3.60 -2.65
N GLY A 133 -17.01 -4.26 -1.71
CA GLY A 133 -16.52 -3.67 -0.48
C GLY A 133 -15.52 -2.54 -0.74
N LEU A 134 -14.50 -2.79 -1.57
CA LEU A 134 -13.51 -1.78 -1.95
C LEU A 134 -14.15 -0.55 -2.59
N LEU A 135 -15.03 -0.74 -3.58
CA LEU A 135 -15.73 0.35 -4.25
C LEU A 135 -16.64 1.12 -3.29
N SER A 136 -17.31 0.43 -2.36
CA SER A 136 -18.14 1.07 -1.35
C SER A 136 -17.31 1.99 -0.46
N VAL A 137 -16.15 1.53 0.01
CA VAL A 137 -15.26 2.32 0.88
C VAL A 137 -14.67 3.52 0.14
N LEU A 138 -14.19 3.32 -1.09
CA LEU A 138 -13.71 4.41 -1.94
C LEU A 138 -14.81 5.42 -2.26
N SER A 139 -16.05 4.97 -2.47
CA SER A 139 -17.19 5.84 -2.73
C SER A 139 -17.56 6.67 -1.50
N ILE A 140 -17.57 6.07 -0.31
CA ILE A 140 -17.79 6.78 0.96
C ILE A 140 -16.71 7.83 1.17
N TRP A 141 -15.44 7.48 0.92
CA TRP A 141 -14.34 8.41 1.04
C TRP A 141 -14.48 9.58 0.05
N TYR A 142 -14.74 9.28 -1.23
CA TYR A 142 -14.93 10.31 -2.25
C TYR A 142 -16.14 11.20 -1.96
N TYR A 143 -17.24 10.66 -1.43
CA TYR A 143 -18.41 11.44 -1.07
C TYR A 143 -18.11 12.45 0.04
N ARG A 144 -17.32 12.03 1.05
CA ARG A 144 -16.97 12.85 2.22
C ARG A 144 -15.92 13.92 1.88
N ASP A 145 -14.85 13.53 1.21
CA ASP A 145 -13.65 14.36 1.06
C ASP A 145 -13.50 14.93 -0.36
N ARG A 146 -14.33 14.48 -1.32
CA ARG A 146 -14.29 14.85 -2.76
C ARG A 146 -12.92 14.66 -3.41
N ASN A 147 -12.09 13.81 -2.81
CA ASN A 147 -10.75 13.49 -3.21
C ASN A 147 -10.36 12.12 -2.66
N LEU A 148 -9.54 11.38 -3.41
CA LEU A 148 -8.97 10.08 -3.01
C LEU A 148 -7.45 10.15 -2.86
N SER A 149 -6.91 11.35 -2.65
CA SER A 149 -5.49 11.58 -2.43
C SER A 149 -5.01 10.91 -1.15
N VAL A 150 -3.97 10.08 -1.27
CA VAL A 150 -3.34 9.40 -0.14
C VAL A 150 -2.23 10.21 0.53
N TYR A 151 -1.93 11.40 0.01
CA TYR A 151 -0.95 12.30 0.56
C TYR A 151 -1.42 13.76 0.40
N PRO A 152 -1.52 14.55 1.48
CA PRO A 152 -1.37 14.16 2.89
C PRO A 152 -2.66 13.52 3.48
N ILE A 153 -2.52 12.57 4.41
CA ILE A 153 -3.63 12.14 5.28
C ILE A 153 -3.43 12.71 6.68
N MET A 154 -4.34 13.59 7.08
CA MET A 154 -4.25 14.38 8.31
C MET A 154 -5.34 13.98 9.31
N ARG A 155 -6.56 13.73 8.82
CA ARG A 155 -7.74 13.42 9.65
C ARG A 155 -7.84 11.93 9.92
N LYS A 156 -8.21 11.56 11.15
CA LYS A 156 -8.36 10.16 11.57
C LYS A 156 -9.46 9.43 10.79
N ASP A 157 -10.53 10.12 10.43
CA ASP A 157 -11.62 9.51 9.66
C ASP A 157 -11.25 9.23 8.20
N ALA A 158 -10.41 10.08 7.59
CA ALA A 158 -9.76 9.82 6.30
C ALA A 158 -8.75 8.68 6.37
N GLU A 159 -7.99 8.62 7.46
CA GLU A 159 -7.04 7.54 7.72
C GLU A 159 -7.75 6.18 7.88
N THR A 160 -8.88 6.12 8.59
CA THR A 160 -9.68 4.89 8.73
C THR A 160 -10.21 4.40 7.39
N THR A 161 -10.77 5.29 6.56
CA THR A 161 -11.26 4.90 5.22
C THR A 161 -10.12 4.45 4.31
N TYR A 162 -8.94 5.07 4.42
CA TYR A 162 -7.75 4.63 3.71
C TYR A 162 -7.34 3.21 4.12
N TRP A 163 -7.21 2.93 5.42
CA TRP A 163 -6.81 1.60 5.89
C TRP A 163 -7.84 0.52 5.55
N LEU A 164 -9.13 0.86 5.60
CA LEU A 164 -10.19 -0.05 5.19
C LEU A 164 -10.11 -0.36 3.69
N ALA A 165 -9.86 0.64 2.84
CA ALA A 165 -9.62 0.42 1.41
C ALA A 165 -8.38 -0.45 1.17
N VAL A 166 -7.31 -0.26 1.96
CA VAL A 166 -6.10 -1.09 1.88
C VAL A 166 -6.39 -2.55 2.25
N VAL A 167 -7.19 -2.81 3.29
CA VAL A 167 -7.56 -4.19 3.69
C VAL A 167 -8.36 -4.87 2.58
N PHE A 168 -9.44 -4.24 2.08
CA PHE A 168 -10.22 -4.80 0.97
C PHE A 168 -9.38 -5.00 -0.29
N SER A 169 -8.52 -4.04 -0.63
CA SER A 169 -7.60 -4.15 -1.76
C SER A 169 -6.60 -5.29 -1.57
N ASN A 170 -6.10 -5.51 -0.35
CA ASN A 170 -5.14 -6.58 -0.09
C ASN A 170 -5.79 -7.96 -0.18
N SER A 171 -7.00 -8.11 0.36
CA SER A 171 -7.79 -9.33 0.24
C SER A 171 -8.18 -9.62 -1.19
N LEU A 172 -8.70 -8.61 -1.91
CA LEU A 172 -9.04 -8.74 -3.33
C LEU A 172 -7.82 -9.17 -4.16
N GLY A 173 -6.65 -8.65 -3.81
CA GLY A 173 -5.45 -8.95 -4.55
C GLY A 173 -5.01 -10.41 -4.43
N THR A 174 -5.15 -11.02 -3.25
CA THR A 174 -4.92 -12.46 -3.05
C THR A 174 -5.98 -13.28 -3.81
N ALA A 175 -7.26 -12.95 -3.63
CA ALA A 175 -8.35 -13.64 -4.32
C ALA A 175 -8.17 -13.63 -5.84
N PHE A 176 -7.78 -12.48 -6.39
CA PHE A 176 -7.51 -12.33 -7.82
C PHE A 176 -6.27 -13.11 -8.25
N GLY A 177 -5.19 -13.08 -7.47
CA GLY A 177 -3.99 -13.87 -7.75
C GLY A 177 -4.27 -15.38 -7.80
N ASP A 178 -5.05 -15.87 -6.84
CA ASP A 178 -5.47 -17.27 -6.76
C ASP A 178 -6.48 -17.63 -7.86
N PHE A 179 -7.36 -16.71 -8.24
CA PHE A 179 -8.26 -16.89 -9.38
C PHE A 179 -7.48 -17.13 -10.68
N LEU A 180 -6.40 -16.37 -10.92
CA LEU A 180 -5.56 -16.53 -12.11
C LEU A 180 -4.97 -17.95 -12.20
N THR A 181 -4.60 -18.54 -11.07
CA THR A 181 -3.95 -19.86 -11.07
C THR A 181 -4.96 -21.00 -10.98
N SER A 182 -5.94 -20.88 -10.09
CA SER A 182 -6.91 -21.94 -9.78
C SER A 182 -8.03 -22.04 -10.81
N ASN A 183 -8.53 -20.91 -11.33
CA ASN A 183 -9.67 -20.90 -12.27
C ASN A 183 -9.22 -20.76 -13.73
N LEU A 184 -8.20 -19.94 -14.02
CA LEU A 184 -7.69 -19.79 -15.39
C LEU A 184 -6.58 -20.79 -15.73
N GLY A 185 -6.11 -21.57 -14.75
CA GLY A 185 -5.09 -22.61 -14.95
C GLY A 185 -3.70 -22.06 -15.27
N LEU A 186 -3.42 -20.78 -14.95
CA LEU A 186 -2.09 -20.21 -15.13
C LEU A 186 -1.12 -20.75 -14.08
N SER A 187 0.16 -20.88 -14.43
CA SER A 187 1.19 -21.10 -13.42
C SER A 187 1.41 -19.84 -12.57
N TYR A 188 1.96 -19.99 -11.35
CA TYR A 188 2.21 -18.84 -10.47
C TYR A 188 3.08 -17.76 -11.11
N ILE A 189 4.11 -18.15 -11.88
CA ILE A 189 4.94 -17.19 -12.61
C ILE A 189 4.16 -16.50 -13.74
N GLN A 190 3.27 -17.20 -14.44
CA GLN A 190 2.39 -16.58 -15.44
C GLN A 190 1.43 -15.58 -14.80
N GLY A 191 0.83 -15.92 -13.65
CA GLY A 191 -0.01 -15.00 -12.87
C GLY A 191 0.77 -13.75 -12.42
N ALA A 192 1.99 -13.93 -11.93
CA ALA A 192 2.88 -12.83 -11.56
C ALA A 192 3.23 -11.95 -12.78
N LEU A 193 3.49 -12.54 -13.94
CA LEU A 193 3.75 -11.78 -15.17
C LEU A 193 2.51 -11.00 -15.64
N VAL A 194 1.32 -11.59 -15.59
CA VAL A 194 0.06 -10.91 -15.95
C VAL A 194 -0.16 -9.68 -15.07
N THR A 195 -0.01 -9.83 -13.75
CA THR A 195 -0.21 -8.74 -12.80
C THR A 195 0.88 -7.66 -12.90
N ALA A 196 2.14 -8.06 -13.12
CA ALA A 196 3.23 -7.14 -13.43
C ALA A 196 2.99 -6.37 -14.74
N SER A 197 2.41 -7.01 -15.75
CA SER A 197 2.05 -6.37 -17.03
C SER A 197 1.03 -5.26 -16.81
N VAL A 198 0.01 -5.48 -15.97
CA VAL A 198 -0.97 -4.45 -15.61
C VAL A 198 -0.29 -3.27 -14.93
N ILE A 199 0.63 -3.51 -13.98
CA ILE A 199 1.41 -2.43 -13.35
C ILE A 199 2.24 -1.68 -14.40
N GLY A 200 2.89 -2.40 -15.32
CA GLY A 200 3.65 -1.81 -16.44
C GLY A 200 2.80 -0.91 -17.33
N VAL A 201 1.56 -1.33 -17.65
CA VAL A 201 0.60 -0.52 -18.40
C VAL A 201 0.22 0.74 -17.61
N VAL A 202 -0.03 0.63 -16.30
CA VAL A 202 -0.32 1.81 -15.46
C VAL A 202 0.85 2.80 -15.45
N ILE A 203 2.09 2.30 -15.37
CA ILE A 203 3.29 3.13 -15.46
C ILE A 203 3.39 3.78 -16.84
N ALA A 204 3.15 3.05 -17.93
CA ALA A 204 3.15 3.62 -19.28
C ALA A 204 2.10 4.72 -19.42
N LEU A 205 0.87 4.49 -18.94
CA LEU A 205 -0.22 5.45 -18.93
C LEU A 205 0.15 6.73 -18.17
N HIS A 206 0.89 6.63 -17.07
CA HIS A 206 1.39 7.80 -16.32
C HIS A 206 2.28 8.71 -17.17
N TYR A 207 3.08 8.16 -18.08
CA TYR A 207 3.98 8.96 -18.92
C TYR A 207 3.36 9.43 -20.24
N VAL A 208 2.36 8.71 -20.77
CA VAL A 208 1.77 9.00 -22.09
C VAL A 208 0.42 9.71 -22.04
N THR A 209 -0.27 9.71 -20.88
CA THR A 209 -1.61 10.30 -20.75
C THR A 209 -1.67 11.41 -19.71
N LYS A 210 -2.75 12.20 -19.73
CA LYS A 210 -3.09 13.19 -18.71
C LYS A 210 -4.10 12.64 -17.69
N LEU A 211 -4.11 11.32 -17.47
CA LEU A 211 -4.98 10.71 -16.47
C LEU A 211 -4.62 11.21 -15.07
N SER A 212 -5.59 11.19 -14.16
CA SER A 212 -5.37 11.61 -12.78
C SER A 212 -4.33 10.72 -12.09
N ASP A 213 -3.29 11.34 -11.53
CA ASP A 213 -2.26 10.66 -10.75
C ASP A 213 -2.83 9.84 -9.59
N ILE A 214 -3.96 10.28 -9.03
CA ILE A 214 -4.65 9.59 -7.95
C ILE A 214 -5.23 8.26 -8.46
N LEU A 215 -5.85 8.26 -9.65
CA LEU A 215 -6.41 7.04 -10.24
C LEU A 215 -5.30 6.04 -10.58
N LEU A 216 -4.23 6.52 -11.22
CA LEU A 216 -3.08 5.69 -11.56
C LEU A 216 -2.39 5.13 -10.31
N PHE A 217 -2.29 5.93 -9.24
CA PHE A 217 -1.80 5.47 -7.95
C PHE A 217 -2.65 4.32 -7.40
N TRP A 218 -3.98 4.45 -7.35
CA TRP A 218 -4.85 3.40 -6.84
C TRP A 218 -4.78 2.13 -7.69
N LEU A 219 -4.75 2.26 -9.01
CA LEU A 219 -4.57 1.11 -9.89
C LEU A 219 -3.23 0.41 -9.61
N ALA A 220 -2.12 1.13 -9.60
CA ALA A 220 -0.82 0.54 -9.28
C ALA A 220 -0.80 -0.08 -7.87
N PHE A 221 -1.34 0.62 -6.88
CA PHE A 221 -1.39 0.15 -5.49
C PHE A 221 -2.21 -1.13 -5.35
N ILE A 222 -3.40 -1.18 -5.95
CA ILE A 222 -4.27 -2.37 -5.93
C ILE A 222 -3.58 -3.53 -6.64
N PHE A 223 -3.02 -3.32 -7.84
CA PHE A 223 -2.40 -4.38 -8.63
C PHE A 223 -1.02 -4.85 -8.12
N THR A 224 -0.32 -4.07 -7.31
CA THR A 224 0.89 -4.57 -6.62
C THR A 224 0.61 -5.73 -5.68
N ARG A 225 -0.62 -5.83 -5.14
CA ARG A 225 -0.97 -6.94 -4.26
C ARG A 225 -1.08 -8.28 -5.00
N PRO A 226 -1.89 -8.44 -6.06
CA PRO A 226 -1.91 -9.66 -6.84
C PRO A 226 -0.52 -10.11 -7.30
N PHE A 227 0.34 -9.16 -7.70
CA PHE A 227 1.72 -9.45 -8.04
C PHE A 227 2.47 -10.06 -6.84
N GLY A 228 2.44 -9.41 -5.68
CA GLY A 228 3.09 -9.93 -4.47
C GLY A 228 2.55 -11.29 -4.02
N ALA A 229 1.23 -11.51 -4.11
CA ALA A 229 0.60 -12.78 -3.74
C ALA A 229 1.04 -13.91 -4.69
N THR A 230 0.83 -13.74 -6.00
CA THR A 230 1.25 -14.73 -7.00
C THR A 230 2.77 -14.98 -7.00
N PHE A 231 3.58 -13.97 -6.71
CA PHE A 231 5.01 -14.13 -6.55
C PHE A 231 5.39 -14.87 -5.25
N GLY A 232 4.75 -14.56 -4.13
CA GLY A 232 4.93 -15.29 -2.87
C GLY A 232 4.55 -16.76 -2.99
N ASP A 233 3.48 -17.03 -3.72
CA ASP A 233 3.04 -18.38 -4.06
C ASP A 233 4.01 -19.08 -5.02
N PHE A 234 4.52 -18.38 -6.03
CA PHE A 234 5.59 -18.90 -6.87
C PHE A 234 6.79 -19.34 -6.03
N LEU A 235 7.16 -18.60 -4.98
CA LEU A 235 8.26 -19.00 -4.10
C LEU A 235 7.92 -20.26 -3.30
N THR A 236 6.72 -20.37 -2.73
CA THR A 236 6.43 -21.33 -1.65
C THR A 236 5.60 -22.54 -2.05
N LYS A 237 4.77 -22.45 -3.09
CA LYS A 237 3.86 -23.52 -3.50
C LYS A 237 4.63 -24.62 -4.26
N PRO A 238 4.06 -25.85 -4.36
CA PRO A 238 4.74 -26.99 -4.95
C PRO A 238 5.13 -26.82 -6.43
N VAL A 239 6.27 -27.40 -6.84
CA VAL A 239 6.75 -27.42 -8.24
C VAL A 239 5.71 -27.96 -9.22
N LYS A 240 4.90 -28.95 -8.84
CA LYS A 240 3.81 -29.50 -9.68
C LYS A 240 2.77 -28.45 -10.11
N ASN A 241 2.64 -27.36 -9.35
CA ASN A 241 1.73 -26.25 -9.63
C ASN A 241 2.47 -25.02 -10.18
N GLY A 242 3.76 -25.16 -10.52
CA GLY A 242 4.59 -24.07 -11.06
C GLY A 242 5.28 -23.18 -10.03
N GLY A 243 5.38 -23.60 -8.77
CA GLY A 243 6.15 -22.91 -7.73
C GLY A 243 7.57 -23.48 -7.52
N LEU A 244 8.33 -22.93 -6.57
CA LEU A 244 9.70 -23.31 -6.25
C LEU A 244 9.82 -24.23 -5.02
N SER A 245 8.71 -24.50 -4.32
CA SER A 245 8.68 -25.30 -3.09
C SER A 245 9.63 -24.78 -1.98
N LEU A 246 9.88 -23.48 -1.90
CA LEU A 246 10.64 -22.92 -0.78
C LEU A 246 9.83 -23.02 0.51
N PRO A 247 10.44 -23.42 1.64
CA PRO A 247 9.73 -23.42 2.92
C PRO A 247 9.27 -22.00 3.28
N ARG A 248 8.01 -21.90 3.70
CA ARG A 248 7.30 -20.61 3.92
C ARG A 248 7.96 -19.77 5.01
N GLU A 249 8.55 -20.41 6.01
CA GLU A 249 9.32 -19.80 7.08
C GLU A 249 10.55 -19.05 6.55
N TYR A 250 11.30 -19.66 5.62
CA TYR A 250 12.48 -19.02 5.03
C TYR A 250 12.08 -17.92 4.06
N ALA A 251 11.05 -18.14 3.22
CA ALA A 251 10.54 -17.12 2.32
C ALA A 251 10.08 -15.86 3.09
N SER A 252 9.34 -16.06 4.18
CA SER A 252 8.88 -14.97 5.05
C SER A 252 10.04 -14.28 5.77
N ALA A 253 10.99 -15.04 6.33
CA ALA A 253 12.15 -14.46 7.02
C ALA A 253 13.02 -13.61 6.08
N ILE A 254 13.29 -14.09 4.87
CA ILE A 254 14.07 -13.36 3.87
C ILE A 254 13.34 -12.09 3.44
N ALA A 255 12.04 -12.17 3.15
CA ALA A 255 11.25 -11.00 2.76
C ALA A 255 11.19 -9.96 3.88
N PHE A 256 11.06 -10.38 5.15
CA PHE A 256 11.08 -9.49 6.31
C PHE A 256 12.44 -8.80 6.48
N ILE A 257 13.56 -9.56 6.39
CA ILE A 257 14.91 -8.99 6.47
C ILE A 257 15.14 -7.99 5.35
N LEU A 258 14.76 -8.33 4.12
CA LEU A 258 14.89 -7.45 2.96
C LEU A 258 14.10 -6.15 3.17
N LEU A 259 12.86 -6.24 3.63
CA LEU A 259 12.03 -5.08 3.95
C LEU A 259 12.68 -4.20 5.03
N ALA A 260 13.20 -4.80 6.10
CA ALA A 260 13.87 -4.07 7.18
C ALA A 260 15.13 -3.34 6.69
N VAL A 261 15.92 -3.98 5.80
CA VAL A 261 17.11 -3.37 5.18
C VAL A 261 16.72 -2.18 4.31
N VAL A 262 15.73 -2.34 3.42
CA VAL A 262 15.28 -1.24 2.54
C VAL A 262 14.71 -0.09 3.38
N LEU A 263 13.92 -0.40 4.42
CA LEU A 263 13.38 0.59 5.34
C LEU A 263 14.50 1.39 6.03
N PHE A 264 15.52 0.70 6.53
CA PHE A 264 16.67 1.33 7.17
C PHE A 264 17.41 2.31 6.24
N PHE A 265 17.65 1.91 4.99
CA PHE A 265 18.26 2.79 3.98
C PHE A 265 17.34 3.97 3.59
N SER A 266 16.04 3.73 3.46
CA SER A 266 15.05 4.77 3.15
C SER A 266 15.04 5.86 4.23
N VAL A 267 14.96 5.46 5.51
CA VAL A 267 14.96 6.40 6.63
C VAL A 267 16.28 7.17 6.73
N ARG A 268 17.42 6.53 6.41
CA ARG A 268 18.72 7.22 6.39
C ARG A 268 18.83 8.25 5.27
N LYS A 269 18.25 7.99 4.08
CA LYS A 269 18.25 8.95 2.97
C LYS A 269 17.38 10.17 3.28
N GLU A 270 16.21 9.98 3.89
CA GLU A 270 15.33 11.11 4.27
C GLU A 270 16.00 12.06 5.26
N LYS A 271 16.84 11.55 6.18
CA LYS A 271 17.63 12.38 7.11
C LYS A 271 18.77 13.16 6.44
N LYS A 272 19.23 12.74 5.26
CA LYS A 272 20.39 13.32 4.57
C LYS A 272 20.04 14.44 3.58
N VAL A 273 18.76 14.68 3.28
CA VAL A 273 18.37 15.86 2.49
C VAL A 273 18.55 17.09 3.39
N PRO A 274 19.53 17.97 3.12
CA PRO A 274 19.72 19.17 3.94
C PRO A 274 18.44 20.00 3.88
N HIS A 275 18.03 20.58 5.01
CA HIS A 275 17.15 21.74 4.95
C HIS A 275 17.83 22.76 4.03
N PRO A 276 17.14 23.34 3.03
CA PRO A 276 17.67 24.51 2.35
C PRO A 276 17.94 25.52 3.45
N ILE A 277 19.22 25.80 3.67
CA ILE A 277 19.67 26.85 4.58
C ILE A 277 18.98 28.12 4.07
N GLU A 278 18.22 28.78 4.95
CA GLU A 278 17.76 30.15 4.76
C GLU A 278 18.91 30.93 4.12
N ARG A 279 18.76 31.34 2.86
CA ARG A 279 19.67 32.33 2.31
C ARG A 279 19.31 33.64 3.00
N SER A 280 20.04 33.94 4.07
CA SER A 280 20.11 35.30 4.63
C SER A 280 20.80 36.19 3.61
N VAL A 281 19.99 36.91 2.81
CA VAL A 281 20.36 38.18 2.18
C VAL A 281 19.14 39.08 2.18
#